data_AF-A0A849DYV8-F1
#
_entry.id   AF-A0A849DYV8-F1
#
_cell.length_a   1.000
_cell.length_b   1.000
_cell.length_c   1.000
_cell.angle_alpha   90.00
_cell.angle_beta   90.00
_cell.angle_gamma   90.00
#
_symmetry.space_group_name_H-M   'P 1'
#
loop_
_entity.id
_entity.type
_entity.pdbx_description
1 polymer ?
#
loop_
_entity_poly.entity_id
_entity_poly.type
_entity_poly.pdbx_seq_one_letter_code
_entity_poly.pdbx_strand_id
1 'polypeptide(L)' 'MVELINISKHYTIKGVRKVIFENLSFRFQQGRNIAIMGRNGVGKSTLMRLIAGAEP' A
#
# COMPACT_ATOMS: atom_id res chain seq x y z
N MET A 1 9.09 11.40 -9.19
CA MET A 1 8.59 10.07 -9.62
C MET A 1 8.51 9.21 -8.38
N VAL A 2 7.36 8.58 -8.09
CA VAL A 2 7.22 7.68 -6.93
C VAL A 2 7.22 6.25 -7.43
N GLU A 3 7.98 5.39 -6.78
CA GLU A 3 8.07 3.97 -7.09
C GLU A 3 8.01 3.15 -5.80
N LEU A 4 7.16 2.13 -5.81
CA LEU A 4 7.10 1.10 -4.78
C LEU A 4 7.83 -0.11 -5.33
N ILE A 5 8.79 -0.64 -4.58
CA ILE A 5 9.62 -1.78 -4.99
C ILE A 5 9.54 -2.83 -3.90
N ASN A 6 8.96 -3.98 -4.24
CA ASN A 6 8.88 -5.17 -3.38
C ASN A 6 8.32 -4.88 -1.98
N ILE A 7 7.32 -4.01 -1.90
CA ILE A 7 6.72 -3.60 -0.63
C ILE A 7 5.88 -4.74 -0.07
N SER A 8 6.21 -5.15 1.15
CA SER A 8 5.43 -6.12 1.92
C SER A 8 4.98 -5.48 3.22
N LYS A 9 3.67 -5.52 3.50
CA LYS A 9 3.08 -4.93 4.70
C LYS A 9 2.06 -5.88 5.30
N HIS A 10 2.16 -6.05 6.61
CA HIS A 10 1.21 -6.82 7.39
C HIS A 10 0.93 -6.09 8.71
N TYR A 11 -0.23 -6.39 9.30
CA TYR A 11 -0.56 -5.99 10.66
C TYR A 11 -0.89 -7.24 11.47
N THR A 12 -0.61 -7.20 12.77
CA THR A 12 -1.06 -8.24 13.70
C THR A 12 -2.33 -7.75 14.38
N ILE A 13 -3.44 -8.45 14.16
CA ILE A 13 -4.76 -8.10 14.69
C ILE A 13 -5.25 -9.28 15.52
N LYS A 14 -5.45 -9.08 16.83
CA LYS A 14 -5.86 -10.16 17.76
C LYS A 14 -4.95 -11.40 17.67
N GLY A 15 -3.65 -11.20 17.55
CA GLY A 15 -2.66 -12.27 17.40
C GLY A 15 -2.60 -12.92 16.00
N VAL A 16 -3.48 -12.53 15.08
CA VAL A 16 -3.48 -13.05 13.70
C VAL A 16 -2.75 -12.10 12.77
N ARG A 17 -1.81 -12.62 11.99
CA ARG A 17 -1.12 -11.85 10.95
C ARG A 17 -2.05 -11.62 9.76
N LYS A 18 -2.44 -10.37 9.54
CA LYS A 18 -3.18 -9.93 8.36
C LYS A 18 -2.21 -9.34 7.35
N VAL A 19 -2.01 -10.06 6.25
CA VAL A 19 -1.24 -9.56 5.10
C VAL A 19 -2.08 -8.50 4.37
N ILE A 20 -1.46 -7.35 4.10
CA ILE A 20 -2.06 -6.26 3.32
C ILE A 20 -1.46 -6.25 1.92
N PHE A 21 -0.12 -6.28 1.85
CA PHE A 21 0.63 -6.36 0.61
C PHE A 21 1.72 -7.42 0.76
N GLU A 22 1.96 -8.17 -0.30
CA GLU A 22 3.05 -9.12 -0.44
C GLU A 22 3.72 -8.85 -1.79
N ASN A 23 4.97 -8.43 -1.76
CA ASN A 23 5.77 -8.10 -2.95
C ASN A 23 5.10 -7.11 -3.92
N LEU A 24 4.47 -6.05 -3.39
CA LEU A 24 3.87 -5.00 -4.21
C LEU A 24 4.96 -4.13 -4.84
N SER A 25 5.02 -4.16 -6.17
CA SER A 25 5.83 -3.24 -6.98
C SER A 25 4.93 -2.43 -7.91
N PHE A 26 5.04 -1.11 -7.85
CA PHE A 26 4.23 -0.21 -8.67
C PHE A 26 4.95 1.11 -8.93
N ARG A 27 4.92 1.56 -10.18
CA ARG A 27 5.51 2.84 -10.60
C ARG A 27 4.42 3.86 -10.91
N PHE A 28 4.44 4.98 -10.21
CA PHE A 28 3.52 6.09 -10.44
C PHE A 28 4.06 6.97 -11.57
N GLN A 29 3.35 7.01 -12.70
CA GLN A 29 3.69 7.88 -13.83
C GLN A 29 3.39 9.35 -13.51
N GLN A 30 4.32 10.23 -13.85
CA GLN A 30 4.13 11.68 -13.71
C GLN A 30 3.05 12.18 -14.67
N GLY A 31 2.29 13.19 -14.26
CA GLY A 31 1.25 13.82 -15.09
C GLY A 31 -0.01 12.97 -15.28
N ARG A 32 -0.18 11.91 -14.49
CA ARG A 32 -1.38 11.04 -14.50
C ARG A 32 -2.09 11.13 -13.16
N ASN A 33 -3.42 11.24 -13.22
CA ASN A 33 -4.28 11.02 -12.06
C ASN A 33 -4.53 9.52 -11.91
N ILE A 34 -4.39 8.99 -10.70
CA ILE A 34 -4.57 7.57 -10.40
C ILE A 34 -5.65 7.42 -9.32
N ALA A 35 -6.60 6.52 -9.56
CA ALA A 35 -7.63 6.16 -8.59
C ALA A 35 -7.27 4.83 -7.90
N ILE A 36 -7.31 4.81 -6.57
CA ILE A 36 -7.11 3.59 -5.78
C ILE A 36 -8.48 3.04 -5.39
N MET A 37 -8.82 1.85 -5.89
CA MET A 37 -10.13 1.21 -5.68
C MET A 37 -10.04 -0.11 -4.92
N GLY A 38 -11.16 -0.54 -4.34
CA GLY A 38 -11.27 -1.80 -3.61
C GLY A 38 -12.22 -1.71 -2.41
N ARG A 39 -12.54 -2.85 -1.78
CA ARG A 39 -13.43 -2.92 -0.60
C ARG A 39 -12.81 -2.24 0.63
N ASN A 40 -13.60 -1.99 1.67
CA ASN A 40 -13.09 -1.46 2.93
C ASN A 40 -12.16 -2.48 3.61
N GLY A 41 -11.07 -2.00 4.20
CA GLY A 41 -10.12 -2.84 4.94
C GLY A 41 -9.10 -3.62 4.08
N VAL A 42 -9.04 -3.40 2.76
CA VAL A 42 -8.09 -4.07 1.84
C VAL A 42 -6.71 -3.43 1.77
N GLY A 43 -6.48 -2.28 2.44
CA GLY A 43 -5.16 -1.62 2.46
C GLY A 43 -5.03 -0.32 1.69
N LYS A 44 -6.12 0.25 1.13
CA LYS A 44 -6.05 1.52 0.36
C LYS A 44 -5.41 2.67 1.16
N SER A 45 -5.87 2.89 2.39
CA SER A 45 -5.29 3.92 3.27
C SER A 45 -3.84 3.60 3.65
N THR A 46 -3.50 2.32 3.83
CA THR A 46 -2.12 1.87 4.06
C THR A 46 -1.23 2.19 2.85
N LEU A 47 -1.70 1.93 1.62
CA LEU A 47 -0.98 2.28 0.39
C LEU A 47 -0.72 3.79 0.30
N MET A 48 -1.74 4.61 0.60
CA MET A 48 -1.61 6.08 0.61
C MET A 48 -0.58 6.55 1.64
N ARG A 49 -0.56 5.96 2.84
CA ARG A 49 0.42 6.32 3.87
C ARG A 49 1.83 5.85 3.51
N LEU A 50 1.98 4.68 2.90
CA LEU A 50 3.28 4.20 2.38
C LEU A 50 3.84 5.15 1.33
N ILE A 51 3.00 5.58 0.37
CA ILE A 51 3.38 6.59 -0.65
C ILE A 51 3.80 7.91 0.00
N ALA A 52 3.12 8.32 1.07
CA ALA A 52 3.42 9.55 1.80
C ALA A 52 4.60 9.43 2.77
N GLY A 53 5.21 8.24 2.94
CA GLY A 53 6.23 8.00 3.96
C GLY A 53 5.73 8.08 5.40
N ALA A 54 4.41 7.98 5.61
CA ALA A 54 3.74 8.08 6.91
C ALA A 54 3.38 6.71 7.52
N GLU A 55 3.90 5.62 6.95
CA GLU A 55 3.72 4.26 7.43
C GLU A 55 5.09 3.57 7.48
N PRO A 56 5.45 2.89 8.59
CA PRO A 56 6.72 2.19 8.74
C PRO A 56 6.80 0.89 7.94
#